data_AF-A0A803KY79-F1
#
_entry.id   AF-A0A803KY79-F1
#
_cell.length_a   1.000
_cell.length_b   1.000
_cell.length_c   1.000
_cell.angle_alpha   90.00
_cell.angle_beta   90.00
_cell.angle_gamma   90.00
#
_symmetry.space_group_name_H-M   'P 1'
#
loop_
_entity.id
_entity.type
_entity.pdbx_description
1 polymer ?
#
loop_
_entity_poly.entity_id
_entity_poly.type
_entity_poly.pdbx_seq_one_letter_code
_entity_poly.pdbx_strand_id
1 'polypeptide(L)'
;MALLYGARTVVPIDLKKKPWEQEHPLHNRWHPDIPDVAEVKVGEVFRVEMVDFTGGGIKHDSSAEDIKHADLSVTVQFNTVTFSWKGEGDHK
;
A
#
# COMPACT_ATOMS: atom_id res chain seq x y z
N MET A 1 -2.49 -3.54 29.78
CA MET A 1 -2.36 -2.61 28.64
C MET A 1 -1.07 -2.95 27.92
N ALA A 2 -1.12 -3.87 26.96
CA ALA A 2 0.08 -4.39 26.30
C ALA A 2 0.79 -3.27 25.53
N LEU A 3 2.06 -3.05 25.86
CA LEU A 3 2.98 -2.24 25.07
C LEU A 3 3.15 -2.95 23.72
N LEU A 4 2.57 -2.39 22.66
CA LEU A 4 2.78 -2.85 21.28
C LEU A 4 4.21 -2.45 20.86
N TYR A 5 5.16 -3.36 21.02
CA TYR A 5 6.52 -3.20 20.49
C TYR A 5 6.46 -3.26 18.95
N GLY A 6 6.26 -2.11 18.29
CA GLY A 6 6.29 -2.00 16.84
C GLY A 6 5.92 -0.60 16.34
N ALA A 7 6.52 -0.19 15.21
CA ALA A 7 6.15 1.05 14.54
C ALA A 7 4.66 1.06 14.16
N ARG A 8 4.01 2.23 14.21
CA ARG A 8 2.60 2.40 13.87
C ARG A 8 2.34 1.98 12.42
N THR A 9 1.35 1.12 12.20
CA THR A 9 0.89 0.78 10.84
C THR A 9 0.01 1.88 10.30
N VAL A 10 0.37 2.42 9.14
CA VAL A 10 -0.31 3.54 8.50
C VAL A 10 -1.22 3.08 7.39
N VAL A 11 -0.82 2.03 6.68
CA VAL A 11 -1.66 1.37 5.67
C VAL A 11 -1.76 -0.09 6.05
N PRO A 12 -2.87 -0.53 6.66
CA PRO A 12 -3.15 -1.94 6.87
C PRO A 12 -3.64 -2.58 5.57
N ILE A 13 -3.30 -3.86 5.35
CA ILE A 13 -3.77 -4.62 4.19
C ILE A 13 -4.55 -5.86 4.62
N ASP A 14 -5.74 -6.04 4.05
CA ASP A 14 -6.51 -7.28 4.14
C ASP A 14 -6.34 -8.09 2.85
N LEU A 15 -5.56 -9.17 2.89
CA LEU A 15 -5.31 -10.05 1.74
C LEU A 15 -6.57 -10.80 1.25
N LYS A 16 -7.70 -10.72 1.98
CA LYS A 16 -8.99 -11.28 1.53
C LYS A 16 -9.79 -10.30 0.66
N LYS A 17 -9.38 -9.04 0.61
CA LYS A 17 -10.03 -7.97 -0.16
C LYS A 17 -9.23 -7.64 -1.40
N LYS A 18 -9.91 -7.21 -2.45
CA LYS A 18 -9.23 -6.70 -3.64
C LYS A 18 -8.55 -5.35 -3.34
N PRO A 19 -7.53 -4.95 -4.11
CA PRO A 19 -6.81 -3.69 -3.89
C PRO A 19 -7.72 -2.43 -3.80
N TRP A 20 -8.81 -2.40 -4.55
CA TRP A 20 -9.79 -1.30 -4.54
C TRP A 20 -10.87 -1.41 -3.44
N GLU A 21 -10.86 -2.49 -2.66
CA GLU A 21 -11.78 -2.74 -1.55
C GLU A 21 -11.09 -2.55 -0.17
N GLN A 22 -9.80 -2.22 -0.17
CA GLN A 22 -9.04 -1.90 1.03
C GLN A 22 -9.60 -0.65 1.72
N GLU A 23 -9.30 -0.48 3.01
CA GLU A 23 -9.67 0.74 3.77
C GLU A 23 -9.16 2.00 3.07
N HIS A 24 -7.93 1.93 2.57
CA HIS A 24 -7.36 2.89 1.64
C HIS A 24 -7.27 2.24 0.26
N PRO A 25 -8.14 2.61 -0.70
CA PRO A 25 -8.09 2.05 -2.04
C PRO A 25 -6.71 2.24 -2.68
N LEU A 26 -6.09 1.15 -3.09
CA LEU A 26 -4.76 1.18 -3.72
C LEU A 26 -4.89 1.64 -5.17
N HIS A 27 -3.87 2.34 -5.66
CA HIS A 27 -3.81 2.85 -7.03
C HIS A 27 -2.63 2.26 -7.79
N ASN A 28 -2.79 2.02 -9.09
CA ASN A 28 -1.73 1.49 -9.95
C ASN A 28 -1.27 2.50 -11.01
N ARG A 29 -1.59 3.78 -10.81
CA ARG A 29 -1.17 4.91 -11.65
C ARG A 29 -0.66 6.03 -10.75
N TRP A 30 0.23 6.85 -11.30
CA TRP A 30 0.73 8.05 -10.66
C TRP A 30 -0.03 9.25 -11.20
N HIS A 31 -0.64 10.03 -10.31
CA HIS A 31 -1.32 11.28 -10.65
C HIS A 31 -1.25 12.23 -9.44
N PRO A 32 -0.97 13.54 -9.62
CA PRO A 32 -0.85 14.49 -8.52
C PRO A 32 -2.14 14.64 -7.69
N ASP A 33 -3.30 14.37 -8.30
CA ASP A 33 -4.59 14.48 -7.62
C ASP A 33 -4.95 13.27 -6.75
N ILE A 34 -4.07 12.27 -6.65
CA ILE A 34 -4.30 11.12 -5.75
C ILE A 34 -4.10 11.61 -4.31
N PRO A 35 -5.13 11.49 -3.45
CA PRO A 35 -5.08 12.03 -2.11
C PRO A 35 -4.06 11.28 -1.24
N ASP A 36 -3.48 12.00 -0.29
CA ASP A 36 -2.67 11.40 0.76
C ASP A 36 -3.54 10.54 1.67
N VAL A 37 -3.02 9.38 2.08
CA VAL A 37 -3.76 8.50 3.02
C VAL A 37 -3.43 8.80 4.47
N ALA A 38 -2.31 9.48 4.70
CA ALA A 38 -1.81 9.75 6.03
C ALA A 38 -0.76 10.87 6.01
N GLU A 39 -0.74 11.60 7.11
CA GLU A 39 0.31 12.54 7.46
C GLU A 39 1.37 11.81 8.30
N VAL A 40 2.65 12.05 7.98
CA VAL A 40 3.79 11.56 8.75
C VAL A 40 4.70 12.71 9.18
N LYS A 41 5.39 12.54 10.31
CA LYS A 41 6.33 13.54 10.82
C LYS A 41 7.74 13.26 10.34
N VAL A 42 8.55 14.32 10.26
CA VAL A 42 9.99 14.18 10.01
C VAL A 42 10.62 13.31 11.11
N GLY A 43 11.34 12.27 10.68
CA GLY A 43 11.98 11.31 11.59
C GLY A 43 11.05 10.23 12.16
N GLU A 44 9.76 10.21 11.79
CA GLU A 44 8.85 9.14 12.22
C GLU A 44 9.18 7.81 11.52
N VAL A 45 9.33 6.75 12.32
CA VAL A 45 9.38 5.37 11.81
C VAL A 45 7.97 4.81 11.86
N PHE A 46 7.47 4.38 10.70
CA PHE A 46 6.13 3.83 10.53
C PHE A 46 6.14 2.60 9.62
N ARG A 47 5.06 1.82 9.68
CA ARG A 47 4.89 0.59 8.88
C ARG A 47 3.84 0.79 7.81
N VAL A 48 4.15 0.28 6.61
CA VAL A 48 3.24 0.22 5.47
C VAL A 48 3.13 -1.24 5.08
N GLU A 49 1.92 -1.79 5.12
CA GLU A 49 1.65 -3.13 4.60
C GLU A 49 1.32 -3.03 3.11
N MET A 50 1.62 -4.09 2.36
CA MET A 50 1.51 -4.07 0.91
C MET A 50 0.90 -5.37 0.41
N VAL A 51 0.11 -5.28 -0.66
CA VAL A 51 -0.24 -6.44 -1.48
C VAL A 51 0.87 -6.69 -2.49
N ASP A 52 1.00 -7.93 -2.97
CA ASP A 52 1.92 -8.21 -4.07
C ASP A 52 1.50 -7.45 -5.35
N PHE A 53 2.42 -7.31 -6.29
CA PHE A 53 2.23 -6.49 -7.49
C PHE A 53 1.07 -6.94 -8.40
N THR A 54 0.59 -8.19 -8.25
CA THR A 54 -0.57 -8.74 -8.98
C THR A 54 -1.89 -8.49 -8.26
N GLY A 55 -1.86 -8.00 -7.02
CA GLY A 55 -3.07 -7.81 -6.21
C GLY A 55 -3.68 -9.13 -5.75
N GLY A 56 -2.88 -10.17 -5.52
CA GLY A 56 -3.33 -11.51 -5.14
C GLY A 56 -3.75 -12.40 -6.33
N GLY A 57 -3.29 -12.10 -7.54
CA GLY A 57 -3.61 -12.86 -8.75
C GLY A 57 -2.89 -14.22 -8.84
N ILE A 58 -1.70 -14.33 -8.24
CA ILE A 58 -0.89 -15.56 -8.26
C ILE A 58 -1.22 -16.45 -7.06
N LYS A 59 -1.49 -17.73 -7.32
CA LYS A 59 -1.90 -18.72 -6.33
C LYS A 59 -0.74 -19.61 -5.92
N HIS A 60 -0.83 -20.14 -4.71
CA HIS A 60 0.08 -21.17 -4.24
C HIS A 60 -0.43 -22.55 -4.65
N ASP A 61 -0.24 -22.90 -5.92
CA ASP A 61 -0.54 -24.23 -6.45
C ASP A 61 0.55 -24.69 -7.44
N SER A 62 0.36 -25.85 -8.06
CA SER A 62 1.34 -26.43 -9.01
C SER A 62 1.00 -26.16 -10.48
N SER A 63 0.16 -25.16 -10.74
CA SER A 63 -0.22 -24.70 -12.08
C SER A 63 0.53 -23.41 -12.44
N ALA A 64 0.76 -23.18 -13.73
CA ALA A 64 1.28 -21.91 -14.25
C ALA A 64 0.19 -21.10 -15.00
N GLU A 65 -1.07 -21.54 -14.93
CA GLU A 65 -2.16 -20.93 -15.69
C GLU A 65 -2.48 -19.51 -15.21
N ASP A 66 -2.29 -19.20 -13.93
CA ASP A 66 -2.47 -17.86 -13.36
C ASP A 66 -1.44 -16.85 -13.90
N ILE A 67 -0.18 -17.26 -14.05
CA ILE A 67 0.88 -16.47 -14.68
C ILE A 67 0.59 -16.27 -16.17
N LYS A 68 0.23 -17.34 -16.87
CA LYS A 68 -0.04 -17.33 -18.32
C LYS A 68 -1.22 -16.43 -18.69
N HIS A 69 -2.22 -16.36 -17.82
CA HIS A 69 -3.45 -15.59 -18.03
C HIS A 69 -3.52 -14.31 -17.19
N ALA A 70 -2.40 -13.86 -16.63
CA ALA A 70 -2.33 -12.64 -15.84
C ALA A 70 -2.75 -11.40 -16.64
N ASP A 71 -3.64 -10.58 -16.07
CA ASP A 71 -3.99 -9.28 -16.63
C ASP A 71 -2.92 -8.24 -16.25
N LEU A 72 -2.01 -7.98 -17.19
CA LEU A 72 -0.91 -7.02 -17.04
C LEU A 72 -1.34 -5.55 -17.10
N SER A 73 -2.61 -5.24 -17.43
CA SER A 73 -3.09 -3.85 -17.38
C SER A 73 -3.39 -3.40 -15.95
N VAL A 74 -3.78 -4.37 -15.11
CA VAL A 74 -3.99 -4.24 -13.67
C VAL A 74 -2.70 -4.58 -12.91
N THR A 75 -1.97 -5.61 -13.36
CA THR A 75 -0.73 -6.14 -12.75
C THR A 75 0.49 -5.35 -13.20
N VAL A 76 0.84 -4.27 -12.48
CA VAL A 76 2.10 -3.55 -12.78
C VAL A 76 2.74 -2.79 -11.62
N GLN A 77 2.17 -2.85 -10.40
CA GLN A 77 2.59 -2.19 -9.13
C GLN A 77 1.39 -1.44 -8.56
N PHE A 78 0.69 -2.07 -7.61
CA PHE A 78 -0.18 -1.30 -6.71
C PHE A 78 0.74 -0.43 -5.86
N ASN A 79 0.75 0.86 -6.17
CA ASN A 79 1.36 1.82 -5.27
C ASN A 79 0.47 1.85 -4.06
N THR A 80 1.10 1.63 -2.91
CA THR A 80 0.34 1.51 -1.69
C THR A 80 -0.41 2.80 -1.47
N VAL A 81 0.27 3.95 -1.39
CA VAL A 81 -0.34 5.26 -1.10
C VAL A 81 0.61 6.45 -1.35
N THR A 82 0.06 7.67 -1.41
CA THR A 82 0.78 8.94 -1.24
C THR A 82 0.74 9.38 0.24
N PHE A 83 1.80 10.04 0.72
CA PHE A 83 1.90 10.56 2.08
C PHE A 83 2.21 12.06 2.08
N SER A 84 1.57 12.81 2.99
CA SER A 84 1.97 14.18 3.28
C SER A 84 2.98 14.23 4.43
N TRP A 85 3.88 15.21 4.35
CA TRP A 85 4.87 15.48 5.39
C TRP A 85 4.48 16.75 6.14
N LYS A 86 4.42 16.66 7.47
CA LYS A 86 4.31 17.86 8.31
C LYS A 86 5.71 18.36 8.64
N GLY A 87 6.09 19.49 8.06
CA GLY A 87 7.29 20.23 8.48
C GLY A 87 7.11 20.80 9.88
N GLU A 88 8.17 20.76 10.69
CA GLU A 88 8.34 21.77 11.74
C GLU A 88 8.63 23.09 11.02
N GLY A 89 7.98 24.18 11.47
CA GLY A 89 7.98 25.47 10.77
C GLY A 89 9.39 25.88 10.32
N ASP A 90 9.46 26.48 9.13
CA ASP A 90 10.66 27.06 8.53
C ASP A 90 11.63 27.57 9.59
N HIS A 91 12.77 26.88 9.76
CA HIS A 91 13.95 27.46 10.36
C HIS A 91 14.52 28.48 9.35
N LYS A 92 13.91 29.66 9.30
CA LYS A 92 14.53 30.90 8.79
C LYS A 92 14.86 31.81 9.95
#